data_AF-A0AAE4YP78-F1
#
_entry.id   AF-A0AAE4YP78-F1
#
_cell.length_a   1.000
_cell.length_b   1.000
_cell.length_c   1.000
_cell.angle_alpha   90.00
_cell.angle_beta   90.00
_cell.angle_gamma   90.00
#
_symmetry.space_group_name_H-M   'P 1'
#
loop_
_entity.id
_entity.type
_entity.pdbx_description
1 polymer ?
#
loop_
_entity_poly.entity_id
_entity_poly.type
_entity_poly.pdbx_seq_one_letter_code
_entity_poly.pdbx_strand_id
1 'polypeptide(L)'
;MALDETNVIDAIGVDNATGELVLTITDHLEWTGSDSEHLLLLQEKLNTYLGFVESGEILRTYLDVKGRAVLIDIVCKYPPSQQARGFYDQVAQIVEGAGIKLQHRLFREG
;
A
#
# COMPACT_ATOMS: atom_id res chain seq x y z
N MET A 1 2.13 -7.33 13.05
CA MET A 1 3.40 -6.70 12.64
C MET A 1 3.31 -6.41 11.16
N ALA A 2 2.86 -5.20 10.83
CA ALA A 2 3.04 -4.59 9.52
C ALA A 2 2.52 -3.14 9.50
N LEU A 3 1.31 -2.89 10.04
CA LEU A 3 0.75 -1.53 10.05
C LEU A 3 1.24 -0.66 11.23
N ASP A 4 1.70 -1.29 12.30
CA ASP A 4 2.28 -0.69 13.49
C ASP A 4 3.73 -0.19 13.28
N GLU A 5 4.38 -0.62 12.20
CA GLU A 5 5.72 -0.19 11.80
C GLU A 5 5.63 0.69 10.54
N THR A 6 5.16 1.93 10.69
CA THR A 6 4.85 2.84 9.57
C THR A 6 6.05 3.21 8.69
N ASN A 7 7.28 3.03 9.19
CA ASN A 7 8.53 3.38 8.50
C ASN A 7 9.21 2.21 7.76
N VAL A 8 8.60 1.02 7.78
CA VAL A 8 9.18 -0.19 7.16
C VAL A 8 8.38 -0.54 5.89
N ILE A 9 9.07 -0.93 4.82
CA ILE A 9 8.41 -1.52 3.64
C ILE A 9 8.25 -3.03 3.89
N ASP A 10 7.02 -3.54 3.79
CA ASP A 10 6.68 -4.91 4.20
C ASP A 10 7.13 -5.91 3.14
N ALA A 11 6.78 -5.65 1.88
CA ALA A 11 7.26 -6.43 0.75
C ALA A 11 7.28 -5.63 -0.55
N ILE A 12 8.25 -5.95 -1.40
CA ILE A 12 8.36 -5.45 -2.76
C ILE A 12 8.54 -6.66 -3.67
N GLY A 13 7.78 -6.72 -4.75
CA GLY A 13 7.88 -7.76 -5.76
C GLY A 13 7.58 -7.23 -7.15
N VAL A 14 7.95 -8.00 -8.17
CA VAL A 14 7.50 -7.75 -9.54
C VAL A 14 6.45 -8.79 -9.86
N ASP A 15 5.27 -8.33 -10.27
CA ASP A 15 4.26 -9.23 -10.81
C ASP A 15 4.75 -9.76 -12.16
N ASN A 16 4.93 -11.07 -12.28
CA ASN A 16 5.49 -11.67 -13.49
C ASN A 16 4.50 -11.68 -14.66
N ALA A 17 3.20 -11.53 -14.41
CA ALA A 17 2.17 -11.52 -15.43
C ALA A 17 1.97 -10.11 -16.02
N THR A 18 1.94 -9.08 -15.17
CA THR A 18 1.74 -7.68 -15.60
C THR A 18 3.05 -6.93 -15.78
N GLY A 19 4.14 -7.39 -15.17
CA GLY A 19 5.44 -6.72 -15.13
C GLY A 19 5.46 -5.53 -14.16
N GLU A 20 4.41 -5.32 -13.38
CA GLU A 20 4.27 -4.20 -12.44
C GLU A 20 5.13 -4.39 -11.19
N LEU A 21 5.61 -3.28 -10.65
CA LEU A 21 6.28 -3.25 -9.37
C LEU A 21 5.22 -3.14 -8.27
N VAL A 22 5.08 -4.20 -7.49
CA VAL A 22 4.07 -4.30 -6.43
C VAL A 22 4.72 -4.05 -5.08
N LEU A 23 4.31 -2.97 -4.42
CA LEU A 23 4.62 -2.69 -3.02
C LEU A 23 3.43 -3.15 -2.18
N THR A 24 3.64 -4.11 -1.29
CA THR A 24 2.56 -4.70 -0.49
C THR A 24 2.56 -4.08 0.90
N ILE A 25 1.42 -3.56 1.35
CA ILE A 25 1.17 -3.16 2.74
C ILE A 25 0.31 -4.24 3.38
N THR A 26 0.71 -4.77 4.53
CA THR A 26 -0.13 -5.72 5.27
C THR A 26 -0.87 -5.00 6.40
N ASP A 27 -2.20 -5.02 6.33
CA ASP A 27 -3.05 -4.53 7.40
C ASP A 27 -3.57 -5.73 8.21
N HIS A 28 -3.14 -5.83 9.46
CA HIS A 28 -3.51 -6.92 10.36
C HIS A 28 -4.52 -6.52 11.44
N LEU A 29 -4.93 -5.25 11.47
CA LEU A 29 -5.81 -4.71 12.50
C LEU A 29 -7.27 -4.92 12.13
N GLU A 30 -8.10 -5.19 13.14
CA GLU A 30 -9.55 -5.30 12.94
C GLU A 30 -10.19 -3.90 12.90
N TRP A 31 -11.15 -3.72 12.00
CA TRP A 31 -11.93 -2.50 11.90
C TRP A 31 -13.09 -2.56 12.90
N THR A 32 -13.02 -1.77 13.97
CA THR A 32 -13.94 -1.85 15.12
C THR A 32 -14.94 -0.69 15.21
N GLY A 33 -14.89 0.27 14.26
CA GLY A 33 -15.77 1.43 14.18
C GLY A 33 -15.23 2.68 14.88
N SER A 34 -14.21 2.54 15.73
CA SER A 34 -13.36 3.62 16.24
C SER A 34 -12.08 3.72 15.41
N ASP A 35 -12.26 3.92 14.12
CA ASP A 35 -11.21 3.63 13.13
C ASP A 35 -10.21 4.78 12.93
N SER A 36 -10.35 5.91 13.63
CA SER A 36 -9.51 7.10 13.45
C SER A 36 -8.01 6.84 13.67
N GLU A 37 -7.66 6.05 14.68
CA GLU A 37 -6.26 5.67 14.96
C GLU A 37 -5.73 4.72 13.90
N HIS A 38 -6.55 3.76 13.47
CA HIS A 38 -6.19 2.84 12.40
C HIS A 38 -5.98 3.59 11.07
N LEU A 39 -6.87 4.52 10.72
CA LEU A 39 -6.73 5.36 9.52
C LEU A 39 -5.48 6.24 9.57
N LEU A 40 -5.10 6.74 10.75
CA LEU A 40 -3.87 7.50 10.92
C LEU A 40 -2.64 6.63 10.63
N LEU A 41 -2.55 5.42 11.21
CA LEU A 41 -1.47 4.48 10.95
C LEU A 41 -1.37 4.13 9.46
N LEU A 42 -2.51 3.89 8.82
CA LEU A 42 -2.59 3.60 7.39
C LEU A 42 -2.12 4.79 6.54
N GLN A 43 -2.51 6.01 6.89
CA GLN A 43 -2.03 7.22 6.22
C GLN A 43 -0.52 7.38 6.36
N GLU A 44 0.03 7.20 7.57
CA GLU A 44 1.48 7.27 7.80
C GLU A 44 2.23 6.22 7.00
N LYS A 45 1.74 4.98 6.99
CA LYS A 45 2.32 3.88 6.20
C LYS A 45 2.31 4.20 4.70
N LEU A 46 1.19 4.70 4.17
CA LEU A 46 1.08 5.07 2.76
C LEU A 46 2.03 6.22 2.41
N ASN A 47 2.16 7.22 3.28
CA ASN A 47 3.10 8.33 3.07
C ASN A 47 4.56 7.83 2.99
N THR A 48 4.94 6.85 3.81
CA THR A 48 6.26 6.20 3.71
C THR A 48 6.46 5.53 2.34
N TYR A 49 5.45 4.80 1.85
CA TYR A 49 5.54 4.10 0.57
C TYR A 49 5.60 5.09 -0.60
N LEU A 50 4.80 6.16 -0.56
CA LEU A 50 4.84 7.22 -1.57
C LEU A 50 6.19 7.93 -1.56
N GLY A 51 6.71 8.31 -0.38
CA GLY A 51 8.03 8.91 -0.25
C GLY A 51 9.15 8.00 -0.77
N PHE A 52 9.04 6.69 -0.57
CA PHE A 52 9.99 5.70 -1.08
C PHE A 52 9.98 5.59 -2.62
N VAL A 53 8.79 5.73 -3.24
CA VAL A 53 8.64 5.75 -4.70
C VAL A 53 9.14 7.08 -5.27
N GLU A 54 8.74 8.21 -4.68
CA GLU A 54 9.11 9.56 -5.12
C GLU A 54 10.61 9.86 -4.98
N SER A 55 11.25 9.38 -3.92
CA SER A 55 12.69 9.57 -3.70
C SER A 55 13.55 8.83 -4.73
N GLY A 56 12.96 7.90 -5.48
CA GLY A 56 13.66 7.00 -6.39
C GLY A 56 14.57 6.01 -5.66
N GLU A 57 14.43 5.86 -4.34
CA GLU A 57 15.17 4.87 -3.55
C GLU A 57 14.90 3.45 -4.08
N ILE A 58 13.68 3.20 -4.54
CA ILE A 58 13.29 1.96 -5.22
C ILE A 58 14.15 1.64 -6.46
N LEU A 59 14.56 2.66 -7.23
CA LEU A 59 15.40 2.52 -8.41
C LEU A 59 16.87 2.25 -8.07
N ARG A 60 17.30 2.64 -6.87
CA ARG A 60 18.67 2.40 -6.37
C ARG A 60 18.80 0.98 -5.84
N THR A 61 17.75 0.48 -5.19
CA THR A 61 17.73 -0.86 -4.59
C THR A 61 17.40 -1.94 -5.63
N TYR A 62 16.58 -1.62 -6.63
CA TYR A 62 16.16 -2.58 -7.67
C TYR A 62 16.46 -2.04 -9.07
N LEU A 63 17.58 -2.45 -9.69
CA LEU A 63 17.99 -1.98 -11.02
C LEU A 63 16.98 -2.33 -12.14
N ASP A 64 16.19 -3.39 -11.97
CA ASP A 64 15.26 -3.90 -12.98
C ASP A 64 13.87 -3.23 -12.92
N VAL A 65 13.64 -2.23 -12.06
CA VAL A 65 12.30 -1.63 -11.90
C VAL A 65 12.10 -0.32 -12.65
N LYS A 66 13.12 0.16 -13.37
CA LYS A 66 13.08 1.43 -14.08
C LYS A 66 12.09 1.36 -15.24
N GLY A 67 11.04 2.19 -15.16
CA GLY A 67 9.99 2.29 -16.18
C GLY A 67 8.81 1.33 -16.00
N ARG A 68 8.78 0.54 -14.92
CA ARG A 68 7.61 -0.29 -14.57
C ARG A 68 6.54 0.58 -13.92
N ALA A 69 5.28 0.26 -14.20
CA ALA A 69 4.17 0.83 -13.45
C ALA A 69 4.22 0.35 -11.99
N VAL A 70 3.90 1.25 -11.07
CA VAL A 70 3.94 1.00 -9.63
C VAL A 70 2.53 0.73 -9.12
N LEU A 71 2.39 -0.33 -8.32
CA LEU A 71 1.15 -0.72 -7.67
C LEU A 71 1.38 -0.85 -6.18
N ILE A 72 0.60 -0.14 -5.38
CA ILE A 72 0.50 -0.34 -3.93
C ILE A 72 -0.68 -1.29 -3.67
N ASP A 73 -0.40 -2.49 -3.15
CA ASP A 73 -1.38 -3.52 -2.80
C ASP A 73 -1.56 -3.60 -1.28
N ILE A 74 -2.75 -3.24 -0.79
CA ILE A 74 -3.07 -3.29 0.64
C ILE A 74 -3.79 -4.60 0.94
N VAL A 75 -3.13 -5.46 1.72
CA VAL A 75 -3.62 -6.79 2.08
C VAL A 75 -4.22 -6.75 3.48
N CYS A 76 -5.54 -6.69 3.55
CA CYS A 76 -6.29 -6.60 4.80
C CYS A 76 -6.57 -8.01 5.36
N LYS A 77 -6.24 -8.25 6.63
CA LYS A 77 -6.64 -9.45 7.35
C LYS A 77 -8.13 -9.47 7.64
N TYR A 78 -8.71 -8.31 7.93
CA TYR A 78 -10.13 -8.14 8.24
C TYR A 78 -10.82 -7.25 7.20
N PRO A 79 -12.13 -7.43 6.94
CA PRO A 79 -12.86 -6.59 6.00
C PRO A 79 -12.80 -5.10 6.39
N PRO A 80 -12.44 -4.20 5.47
CA PRO A 80 -12.41 -2.78 5.76
C PRO A 80 -13.80 -2.22 6.00
N SER A 81 -13.91 -1.32 6.98
CA SER A 81 -15.13 -0.55 7.27
C SER A 81 -15.50 0.38 6.11
N GLN A 82 -16.70 0.97 6.16
CA GLN A 82 -17.11 1.95 5.14
C GLN A 82 -16.18 3.18 5.14
N GLN A 83 -15.71 3.60 6.32
CA GLN A 83 -14.79 4.71 6.44
C GLN A 83 -13.43 4.39 5.80
N ALA A 84 -12.91 3.19 6.04
CA ALA A 84 -11.67 2.70 5.41
C ALA A 84 -11.76 2.66 3.89
N ARG A 85 -12.88 2.19 3.34
CA ARG A 85 -13.11 2.18 1.88
C ARG A 85 -13.10 3.57 1.29
N GLY A 86 -13.81 4.52 1.90
CA GLY A 86 -13.80 5.92 1.46
C GLY A 86 -12.39 6.53 1.53
N PHE A 87 -11.60 6.16 2.52
CA PHE A 87 -10.20 6.56 2.61
C PHE A 87 -9.35 5.97 1.46
N TYR A 88 -9.48 4.66 1.17
CA TYR A 88 -8.75 4.05 0.05
C TYR A 88 -9.09 4.71 -1.29
N ASP A 89 -10.36 5.00 -1.54
CA ASP A 89 -10.80 5.67 -2.77
C ASP A 89 -10.16 7.06 -2.92
N GLN A 90 -10.11 7.82 -1.81
CA GLN A 90 -9.45 9.12 -1.78
C GLN A 90 -7.96 9.02 -2.09
N VAL A 91 -7.25 8.07 -1.47
CA VAL A 91 -5.82 7.89 -1.73
C VAL A 91 -5.59 7.42 -3.16
N ALA A 92 -6.39 6.48 -3.67
CA ALA A 92 -6.29 5.98 -5.04
C ALA A 92 -6.34 7.14 -6.06
N GLN A 93 -7.27 8.09 -5.89
CA GLN A 93 -7.37 9.26 -6.76
C GLN A 93 -6.14 10.18 -6.66
N ILE A 94 -5.57 10.34 -5.46
CA ILE A 94 -4.38 11.19 -5.24
C ILE A 94 -3.16 10.57 -5.93
N VAL A 95 -2.94 9.28 -5.74
CA VAL A 95 -1.73 8.60 -6.21
C VAL A 95 -1.76 8.28 -7.71
N GLU A 96 -2.96 8.18 -8.30
CA GLU A 96 -3.12 8.02 -9.74
C GLU A 96 -2.53 9.20 -10.53
N GLY A 97 -2.61 10.43 -9.97
CA GLY A 97 -1.94 11.60 -10.54
C GLY A 97 -0.42 11.49 -10.60
N ALA A 98 0.19 10.64 -9.76
CA ALA A 98 1.62 10.33 -9.76
C ALA A 98 1.96 9.09 -10.61
N GLY A 99 0.99 8.50 -11.32
CA GLY A 99 1.18 7.27 -12.09
C GLY A 99 1.29 6.00 -11.23
N ILE A 100 0.86 6.08 -9.97
CA ILE A 100 0.86 4.96 -9.02
C ILE A 100 -0.58 4.42 -8.95
N LYS A 101 -0.73 3.10 -8.99
CA LYS A 101 -2.02 2.44 -8.73
C LYS A 101 -2.12 2.07 -7.26
N LEU A 102 -3.33 2.12 -6.72
CA LEU A 102 -3.64 1.60 -5.39
C LEU A 102 -4.77 0.59 -5.50
N GLN A 103 -4.62 -0.55 -4.84
CA GLN A 103 -5.68 -1.53 -4.67
C GLN A 103 -5.69 -2.05 -3.23
N HIS A 104 -6.81 -2.65 -2.84
CA HIS A 104 -6.91 -3.39 -1.59
C HIS A 104 -7.53 -4.77 -1.83
N ARG A 105 -7.13 -5.75 -1.02
CA ARG A 105 -7.74 -7.09 -1.05
C ARG A 105 -7.77 -7.71 0.34
N LEU A 106 -8.75 -8.58 0.56
CA LEU A 106 -8.77 -9.42 1.74
C LEU A 106 -7.76 -10.56 1.61
N PHE A 107 -6.97 -10.77 2.66
CA PHE A 107 -6.14 -11.95 2.78
C PHE A 107 -7.05 -13.19 2.74
N ARG A 108 -6.76 -14.10 1.82
CA ARG A 108 -7.43 -15.40 1.74
C ARG A 108 -6.40 -16.44 2.15
N GLU A 109 -6.61 -17.05 3.32
CA GLU A 109 -5.91 -18.29 3.67
C GLU A 109 -6.39 -19.38 2.71
N GLY A 110 -5.44 -19.98 2.00
CA GLY A 110 -5.68 -21.12 1.12
C GLY A 110 -5.54 -22.44 1.87
#